data_AF-A0ABD0MVI1-F1
#
_entry.id   AF-A0ABD0MVI1-F1
#
_cell.length_a   1.000
_cell.length_b   1.000
_cell.length_c   1.000
_cell.angle_alpha   90.00
_cell.angle_beta   90.00
_cell.angle_gamma   90.00
#
_symmetry.space_group_name_H-M   'P 1'
#
loop_
_entity.id
_entity.type
_entity.pdbx_description
1 polymer ?
#
loop_
_entity_poly.entity_id
_entity_poly.type
_entity_poly.pdbx_seq_one_letter_code
_entity_poly.pdbx_strand_id
1 'polypeptide(L)'
;MQKELAHRDEKEKKNEECEEKVTASHRPTNPFDVFISPHVLPPYHHYPMTELEALKKTGSHLPNPEEASNRFSTELITFCKEFSPTMHELRRLLAVKLGASNWHKVSGKLRGEDYRRASSSWTYEANANYCTAVAELAEAIKVAFPARVDTARIGNCCQTREESIQDYYHRLYKTFNKHSGLEEPDKRGDQPGIWESHL
;
A
#
# COMPACT_ATOMS: atom_id res chain seq x y z
N MET A 1 -15.12 46.50 -57.02
CA MET A 1 -15.30 45.83 -58.32
C MET A 1 -14.93 44.36 -58.09
N GLN A 2 -15.87 43.51 -57.66
CA GLN A 2 -16.90 42.83 -58.46
C GLN A 2 -16.33 41.84 -59.48
N LYS A 3 -16.69 40.56 -59.24
CA LYS A 3 -17.01 39.48 -60.20
C LYS A 3 -15.87 38.70 -60.84
N GLU A 4 -15.66 37.49 -60.32
CA GLU A 4 -15.72 36.22 -61.08
C GLU A 4 -16.33 35.16 -60.13
N LEU A 5 -17.60 34.80 -60.30
CA LEU A 5 -18.08 33.62 -61.06
C LEU A 5 -17.77 32.30 -60.32
N ALA A 6 -18.56 31.88 -59.33
CA ALA A 6 -19.91 31.27 -59.45
C ALA A 6 -19.92 29.99 -60.30
N HIS A 7 -19.57 28.84 -59.70
CA HIS A 7 -20.09 27.52 -60.08
C HIS A 7 -19.73 26.45 -59.04
N ARG A 8 -20.54 26.29 -57.99
CA ARG A 8 -20.76 25.02 -57.28
C ARG A 8 -21.71 25.23 -56.10
N ASP A 9 -22.97 25.48 -56.44
CA ASP A 9 -24.07 25.18 -55.54
C ASP A 9 -24.90 24.05 -56.17
N GLU A 10 -25.33 23.16 -55.29
CA GLU A 10 -26.51 22.29 -55.40
C GLU A 10 -26.54 21.17 -56.45
N LYS A 11 -26.45 19.91 -55.96
CA LYS A 11 -27.52 18.90 -56.04
C LYS A 11 -26.99 17.53 -55.62
N GLU A 12 -27.53 17.02 -54.51
CA GLU A 12 -28.40 15.83 -54.47
C GLU A 12 -27.60 14.54 -54.20
N LYS A 13 -27.70 13.93 -53.02
CA LYS A 13 -28.85 13.15 -52.49
C LYS A 13 -28.88 11.76 -53.13
N LYS A 14 -28.98 10.74 -52.26
CA LYS A 14 -29.14 9.28 -52.49
C LYS A 14 -27.80 8.56 -52.55
N ASN A 15 -27.41 7.73 -51.58
CA ASN A 15 -28.09 6.55 -51.01
C ASN A 15 -28.41 5.52 -52.11
N GLU A 16 -28.17 4.23 -51.80
CA GLU A 16 -28.30 3.04 -52.66
C GLU A 16 -27.14 2.84 -53.66
N GLU A 17 -26.55 1.66 -53.86
CA GLU A 17 -26.86 0.30 -53.40
C GLU A 17 -25.81 -0.69 -53.97
N CYS A 18 -25.60 -1.78 -53.22
CA CYS A 18 -25.15 -3.14 -53.59
C CYS A 18 -23.76 -3.49 -54.16
N GLU A 19 -23.18 -4.46 -53.43
CA GLU A 19 -22.56 -5.71 -53.88
C GLU A 19 -21.43 -5.70 -54.91
N GLU A 20 -20.22 -6.11 -54.47
CA GLU A 20 -19.56 -7.24 -55.14
C GLU A 20 -18.61 -8.03 -54.22
N LYS A 21 -19.08 -9.24 -53.89
CA LYS A 21 -18.41 -10.51 -53.56
C LYS A 21 -16.87 -10.56 -53.51
N VAL A 22 -16.33 -11.01 -52.37
CA VAL A 22 -15.16 -11.92 -52.37
C VAL A 22 -15.41 -13.13 -51.48
N THR A 23 -15.20 -14.26 -52.14
CA THR A 23 -15.39 -15.66 -51.79
C THR A 23 -14.75 -16.16 -50.51
N ALA A 24 -15.44 -17.13 -49.92
CA ALA A 24 -15.07 -17.94 -48.77
C ALA A 24 -13.63 -18.48 -48.79
N SER A 25 -12.96 -18.39 -47.64
CA SER A 25 -11.89 -19.31 -47.26
C SER A 25 -12.13 -19.71 -45.81
N HIS A 26 -12.66 -20.92 -45.64
CA HIS A 26 -12.73 -21.59 -44.35
C HIS A 26 -11.30 -21.84 -43.86
N ARG A 27 -10.93 -21.25 -42.72
CA ARG A 27 -9.80 -21.69 -41.91
C ARG A 27 -10.29 -22.06 -40.51
N PRO A 28 -9.72 -23.12 -39.91
CA PRO A 28 -10.32 -23.84 -38.80
C PRO A 28 -10.27 -23.03 -37.50
N THR A 29 -11.38 -23.05 -36.77
CA THR A 29 -11.51 -22.58 -35.39
C THR A 29 -10.49 -23.28 -34.50
N ASN A 30 -9.49 -22.54 -34.06
CA ASN A 30 -8.60 -22.95 -32.98
C ASN A 30 -9.32 -22.59 -31.65
N PRO A 31 -9.66 -23.54 -30.77
CA PRO A 31 -10.51 -23.31 -29.60
C PRO A 31 -9.80 -22.58 -28.43
N PHE A 32 -8.67 -21.90 -28.69
CA PHE A 32 -7.85 -21.27 -27.65
C PHE A 32 -7.66 -19.75 -27.78
N ASP A 33 -8.36 -19.08 -28.69
CA ASP A 33 -8.46 -17.61 -28.64
C ASP A 33 -9.50 -17.18 -27.60
N VAL A 34 -9.12 -17.34 -26.32
CA VAL A 34 -9.72 -16.58 -25.24
C VAL A 34 -9.34 -15.13 -25.50
N PHE A 35 -10.28 -14.36 -26.04
CA PHE A 35 -10.24 -12.91 -26.01
C PHE A 35 -10.05 -12.49 -24.55
N ILE A 36 -8.80 -12.19 -24.15
CA ILE A 36 -8.56 -11.45 -22.92
C ILE A 36 -9.10 -10.07 -23.23
N SER A 37 -10.37 -9.86 -22.86
CA SER A 37 -10.98 -8.55 -22.82
C SER A 37 -9.98 -7.62 -22.11
N PRO A 38 -9.58 -6.48 -22.71
CA PRO A 38 -8.77 -5.52 -21.99
C PRO A 38 -9.55 -5.21 -20.72
N HIS A 39 -8.99 -5.59 -19.58
CA HIS A 39 -9.59 -5.36 -18.28
C HIS A 39 -9.66 -3.84 -18.12
N VAL A 40 -10.75 -3.23 -18.56
CA VAL A 40 -11.07 -1.86 -18.25
C VAL A 40 -11.36 -1.89 -16.76
N LEU A 41 -10.34 -1.51 -15.98
CA LEU A 41 -10.50 -1.33 -14.55
C LEU A 41 -11.67 -0.36 -14.37
N PRO A 42 -12.72 -0.73 -13.61
CA PRO A 42 -13.84 0.16 -13.37
C PRO A 42 -13.33 1.47 -12.75
N PRO A 43 -14.07 2.59 -12.92
CA PRO A 43 -13.74 3.84 -12.23
C PRO A 43 -13.52 3.52 -10.76
N TYR A 44 -12.40 3.97 -10.19
CA TYR A 44 -11.99 3.61 -8.84
C TYR A 44 -13.02 4.10 -7.82
N HIS A 45 -14.01 3.27 -7.58
CA HIS A 45 -14.94 3.43 -6.48
C HIS A 45 -14.16 3.11 -5.23
N HIS A 46 -14.02 4.10 -4.36
CA HIS A 46 -13.73 3.85 -2.96
C HIS A 46 -14.65 2.71 -2.51
N TYR A 47 -14.11 1.53 -2.19
CA TYR A 47 -14.88 0.49 -1.52
C TYR A 47 -14.92 0.90 -0.05
N PRO A 48 -16.04 1.47 0.45
CA PRO A 48 -16.13 1.75 1.87
C PRO A 48 -15.90 0.46 2.64
N MET A 49 -14.88 0.46 3.49
CA MET A 49 -14.67 -0.58 4.50
C MET A 49 -15.62 -0.27 5.66
N THR A 50 -16.93 -0.26 5.38
CA THR A 50 -17.97 0.06 6.36
C THR A 50 -17.99 -0.94 7.50
N GLU A 51 -17.62 -2.19 7.22
CA GLU A 51 -17.51 -3.24 8.23
C GLU A 51 -16.16 -3.15 8.94
N LEU A 52 -16.20 -2.69 10.19
CA LEU A 52 -15.02 -2.60 11.05
C LEU A 52 -14.30 -3.94 11.18
N GLU A 53 -15.00 -5.06 11.11
CA GLU A 53 -14.41 -6.40 11.16
C GLU A 53 -13.56 -6.71 9.93
N ALA A 54 -14.04 -6.35 8.74
CA ALA A 54 -13.27 -6.47 7.50
C ALA A 54 -12.01 -5.59 7.57
N LEU A 55 -12.13 -4.37 8.11
CA LEU A 55 -10.99 -3.46 8.30
C LEU A 55 -9.99 -3.96 9.35
N LYS A 56 -10.46 -4.55 10.45
CA LYS A 56 -9.60 -5.20 11.46
C LYS A 56 -8.90 -6.42 10.88
N LYS A 57 -9.60 -7.22 10.08
CA LYS A 57 -9.06 -8.41 9.43
C LYS A 57 -7.98 -8.03 8.43
N THR A 58 -8.22 -7.02 7.59
CA THR A 58 -7.20 -6.52 6.68
C THR A 58 -6.05 -5.90 7.46
N GLY A 59 -6.29 -4.98 8.41
CA GLY A 59 -5.23 -4.39 9.23
C GLY A 59 -4.58 -5.31 10.26
N SER A 60 -4.93 -6.60 10.31
CA SER A 60 -4.37 -7.55 11.28
C SER A 60 -2.87 -7.82 11.06
N HIS A 61 -2.41 -7.74 9.81
CA HIS A 61 -1.01 -7.96 9.43
C HIS A 61 -0.10 -6.81 9.84
N LEU A 62 -0.64 -5.62 10.15
CA LEU A 62 0.16 -4.50 10.65
C LEU A 62 0.80 -4.90 12.00
N PRO A 63 2.12 -4.66 12.19
CA PRO A 63 2.86 -5.08 13.37
C PRO A 63 2.38 -4.33 14.61
N ASN A 64 2.92 -4.67 15.77
CA ASN A 64 2.73 -3.85 16.97
C ASN A 64 3.69 -2.65 16.91
N PRO A 65 3.20 -1.41 16.91
CA PRO A 65 4.07 -0.23 16.83
C PRO A 65 4.96 -0.06 18.06
N GLU A 66 4.63 -0.65 19.22
CA GLU A 66 5.55 -0.65 20.38
C GLU A 66 6.80 -1.50 20.16
N GLU A 67 6.71 -2.52 19.30
CA GLU A 67 7.81 -3.45 19.03
C GLU A 67 8.57 -3.09 17.76
N ALA A 68 7.89 -2.47 16.79
CA ALA A 68 8.45 -2.19 15.47
C ALA A 68 7.84 -0.95 14.83
N SER A 69 8.05 0.24 15.41
CA SER A 69 7.41 1.48 14.94
C SER A 69 7.81 1.92 13.54
N ASN A 70 9.08 1.78 13.16
CA ASN A 70 9.56 2.08 11.81
C ASN A 70 8.93 1.16 10.77
N ARG A 71 8.94 -0.15 11.04
CA ARG A 71 8.29 -1.17 10.21
C ARG A 71 6.79 -0.93 10.13
N PHE A 72 6.13 -0.64 11.25
CA PHE A 72 4.70 -0.30 11.29
C PHE A 72 4.38 0.85 10.36
N SER A 73 5.20 1.89 10.39
CA SER A 73 4.94 3.13 9.65
C SER A 73 5.13 2.94 8.15
N THR A 74 6.12 2.14 7.76
CA THR A 74 6.32 1.73 6.37
C THR A 74 5.17 0.85 5.88
N GLU A 75 4.80 -0.17 6.66
CA GLU A 75 3.70 -1.07 6.31
C GLU A 75 2.34 -0.35 6.31
N LEU A 76 2.13 0.67 7.16
CA LEU A 76 0.93 1.50 7.15
C LEU A 76 0.78 2.26 5.83
N ILE A 77 1.87 2.82 5.29
CA ILE A 77 1.85 3.50 3.99
C ILE A 77 1.53 2.50 2.87
N THR A 78 2.15 1.32 2.90
CA THR A 78 1.86 0.24 1.94
C THR A 78 0.40 -0.20 2.02
N PHE A 79 -0.13 -0.41 3.22
CA PHE A 79 -1.53 -0.69 3.47
C PHE A 79 -2.45 0.39 2.87
N CYS A 80 -2.12 1.67 3.02
CA CYS A 80 -2.91 2.76 2.43
C CYS A 80 -2.84 2.79 0.89
N LYS A 81 -1.72 2.35 0.29
CA LYS A 81 -1.58 2.21 -1.17
C LYS A 81 -2.44 1.07 -1.70
N GLU A 82 -2.52 -0.03 -0.98
CA GLU A 82 -3.26 -1.23 -1.38
C GLU A 82 -4.77 -1.08 -1.14
N PHE A 83 -5.17 -0.74 0.08
CA PHE A 83 -6.57 -0.78 0.50
C PHE A 83 -7.28 0.57 0.44
N SER A 84 -6.53 1.67 0.30
CA SER A 84 -7.08 3.03 0.11
C SER A 84 -8.14 3.49 1.13
N PRO A 85 -7.99 3.18 2.43
CA PRO A 85 -8.98 3.55 3.42
C PRO A 85 -9.12 5.08 3.52
N THR A 86 -10.31 5.58 3.84
CA THR A 86 -10.49 6.97 4.30
C THR A 86 -9.70 7.25 5.58
N MET A 87 -9.48 8.54 5.86
CA MET A 87 -8.92 8.92 7.16
C MET A 87 -9.79 8.53 8.35
N HIS A 88 -11.11 8.50 8.17
CA HIS A 88 -12.03 8.03 9.20
C HIS A 88 -11.86 6.53 9.49
N GLU A 89 -11.75 5.69 8.46
CA GLU A 89 -11.48 4.26 8.61
C GLU A 89 -10.11 4.02 9.26
N LEU A 90 -9.07 4.73 8.83
CA LEU A 90 -7.75 4.67 9.47
C LEU A 90 -7.80 5.04 10.95
N ARG A 91 -8.56 6.08 11.30
CA ARG A 91 -8.77 6.49 12.69
C ARG A 91 -9.37 5.35 13.52
N ARG A 92 -10.43 4.71 13.01
CA ARG A 92 -11.08 3.57 13.68
C ARG A 92 -10.17 2.36 13.80
N LEU A 93 -9.44 2.03 12.73
CA LEU A 93 -8.48 0.93 12.70
C LEU A 93 -7.39 1.13 13.76
N LEU A 94 -6.75 2.30 13.77
CA LEU A 94 -5.66 2.61 14.69
C LEU A 94 -6.14 2.72 16.13
N ALA A 95 -7.33 3.27 16.39
CA ALA A 95 -7.92 3.29 17.73
C ALA A 95 -8.08 1.87 18.30
N VAL A 96 -8.47 0.89 17.45
CA VAL A 96 -8.56 -0.52 17.84
C VAL A 96 -7.16 -1.13 18.00
N LYS A 97 -6.26 -0.93 17.03
CA LYS A 97 -4.94 -1.58 17.02
C LYS A 97 -4.02 -1.11 18.14
N LEU A 98 -4.06 0.18 18.44
CA LEU A 98 -3.28 0.79 19.52
C LEU A 98 -3.95 0.61 20.87
N GLY A 99 -5.28 0.53 20.89
CA GLY A 99 -6.06 0.61 22.13
C GLY A 99 -6.10 2.03 22.70
N ALA A 100 -7.06 2.29 23.59
CA ALA A 100 -7.34 3.63 24.12
C ALA A 100 -6.09 4.31 24.73
N SER A 101 -5.31 3.54 25.49
CA SER A 101 -4.13 4.03 26.20
C SER A 101 -2.97 4.44 25.29
N ASN A 102 -2.92 4.01 24.04
CA ASN A 102 -1.84 4.38 23.11
C ASN A 102 -2.36 5.27 21.97
N TRP A 103 -3.63 5.15 21.63
CA TRP A 103 -4.30 5.97 20.62
C TRP A 103 -4.20 7.47 20.91
N HIS A 104 -4.36 7.88 22.17
CA HIS A 104 -4.30 9.29 22.57
C HIS A 104 -2.96 9.98 22.24
N LYS A 105 -1.86 9.21 22.09
CA LYS A 105 -0.53 9.75 21.73
C LYS A 105 -0.48 10.28 20.29
N VAL A 106 -1.32 9.73 19.40
CA VAL A 106 -1.28 10.02 17.96
C VAL A 106 -2.58 10.63 17.43
N SER A 107 -3.70 10.47 18.13
CA SER A 107 -5.03 10.92 17.69
C SER A 107 -5.11 12.41 17.38
N GLY A 108 -4.39 13.26 18.13
CA GLY A 108 -4.36 14.71 17.93
C GLY A 108 -3.67 15.17 16.63
N LYS A 109 -3.00 14.26 15.91
CA LYS A 109 -2.38 14.52 14.60
C LYS A 109 -3.37 14.34 13.44
N LEU A 110 -4.47 13.63 13.67
CA LEU A 110 -5.51 13.40 12.68
C LEU A 110 -6.55 14.52 12.71
N ARG A 111 -6.18 15.68 12.16
CA ARG A 111 -7.05 16.86 12.09
C ARG A 111 -8.03 16.84 10.91
N GLY A 112 -7.73 16.09 9.85
CA GLY A 112 -8.63 15.89 8.71
C GLY A 112 -9.56 14.70 8.95
N GLU A 113 -10.87 14.91 8.94
CA GLU A 113 -11.83 13.81 9.13
C GLU A 113 -12.17 13.09 7.83
N ASP A 114 -12.05 13.74 6.66
CA ASP A 114 -12.63 13.25 5.39
C ASP A 114 -11.66 13.13 4.20
N TYR A 115 -10.33 13.16 4.40
CA TYR A 115 -9.44 12.89 3.26
C TYR A 115 -9.65 11.45 2.76
N ARG A 116 -9.81 11.34 1.45
CA ARG A 116 -9.93 10.09 0.71
C ARG A 116 -9.07 10.16 -0.53
N ARG A 117 -8.58 9.01 -0.98
CA ARG A 117 -7.83 8.92 -2.22
C ARG A 117 -8.76 9.18 -3.41
N ALA A 118 -8.42 10.14 -4.26
CA ALA A 118 -9.20 10.57 -5.43
C ALA A 118 -8.85 9.78 -6.71
N SER A 119 -7.61 9.28 -6.82
CA SER A 119 -7.11 8.52 -7.98
C SER A 119 -6.33 7.28 -7.54
N SER A 120 -6.23 6.28 -8.41
CA SER A 120 -5.44 5.07 -8.15
C SER A 120 -3.94 5.30 -8.12
N SER A 121 -3.46 6.27 -8.91
CA SER A 121 -2.06 6.63 -8.88
C SER A 121 -1.75 7.36 -7.58
N TRP A 122 -0.92 6.77 -6.73
CA TRP A 122 -0.50 7.36 -5.45
C TRP A 122 0.09 8.77 -5.64
N THR A 123 0.80 9.01 -6.74
CA THR A 123 1.49 10.28 -7.03
C THR A 123 0.61 11.32 -7.72
N TYR A 124 -0.70 11.05 -7.89
CA TYR A 124 -1.62 12.00 -8.50
C TYR A 124 -1.80 13.24 -7.62
N GLU A 125 -1.78 14.44 -8.20
CA GLU A 125 -1.82 15.71 -7.47
C GLU A 125 -3.06 15.83 -6.57
N ALA A 126 -4.23 15.36 -7.03
CA ALA A 126 -5.44 15.38 -6.22
C ALA A 126 -5.39 14.46 -4.99
N ASN A 127 -4.42 13.55 -4.90
CA ASN A 127 -4.17 12.71 -3.73
C ASN A 127 -3.25 13.38 -2.70
N ALA A 128 -2.65 14.54 -3.01
CA ALA A 128 -1.60 15.16 -2.18
C ALA A 128 -2.01 15.32 -0.71
N ASN A 129 -3.22 15.78 -0.45
CA ASN A 129 -3.73 15.94 0.93
C ASN A 129 -3.86 14.61 1.67
N TYR A 130 -4.36 13.58 1.00
CA TYR A 130 -4.48 12.24 1.57
C TYR A 130 -3.10 11.62 1.84
N CYS A 131 -2.20 11.68 0.86
CA CYS A 131 -0.84 11.15 0.97
C CYS A 131 -0.03 11.86 2.07
N THR A 132 -0.17 13.18 2.17
CA THR A 132 0.46 13.98 3.23
C THR A 132 -0.08 13.57 4.59
N ALA A 133 -1.40 13.46 4.76
CA ALA A 133 -2.02 13.03 6.02
C ALA A 133 -1.58 11.61 6.44
N VAL A 134 -1.46 10.68 5.50
CA VAL A 134 -0.96 9.32 5.78
C VAL A 134 0.52 9.34 6.18
N ALA A 135 1.35 10.15 5.51
CA ALA A 135 2.77 10.28 5.84
C ALA A 135 2.97 10.94 7.22
N GLU A 136 2.23 12.01 7.52
CA GLU A 136 2.25 12.67 8.83
C GLU A 136 1.81 11.73 9.95
N LEU A 137 0.81 10.88 9.69
CA LEU A 137 0.36 9.86 10.63
C LEU A 137 1.42 8.79 10.87
N ALA A 138 2.06 8.30 9.81
CA ALA A 138 3.14 7.33 9.90
C ALA A 138 4.31 7.90 10.73
N GLU A 139 4.74 9.12 10.46
CA GLU A 139 5.79 9.77 11.26
C GLU A 139 5.35 10.06 12.70
N ALA A 140 4.10 10.46 12.93
CA ALA A 140 3.57 10.63 14.28
C ALA A 140 3.63 9.33 15.09
N ILE A 141 3.37 8.18 14.46
CA ILE A 141 3.48 6.87 15.11
C ILE A 141 4.95 6.54 15.40
N LYS A 142 5.88 6.79 14.48
CA LYS A 142 7.33 6.60 14.75
C LYS A 142 7.80 7.41 15.95
N VAL A 143 7.38 8.68 16.02
CA VAL A 143 7.74 9.58 17.13
C VAL A 143 7.07 9.17 18.44
N ALA A 144 5.81 8.73 18.41
CA ALA A 144 5.07 8.32 19.60
C ALA A 144 5.54 6.98 20.19
N PHE A 145 6.14 6.12 19.36
CA PHE A 145 6.62 4.79 19.73
C PHE A 145 8.10 4.64 19.30
N PRO A 146 9.04 5.37 19.92
CA PRO A 146 10.44 5.24 19.56
C PRO A 146 10.94 3.82 19.81
N ALA A 147 11.86 3.34 18.96
CA ALA A 147 12.49 2.04 19.15
C ALA A 147 13.16 1.99 20.53
N ARG A 148 12.68 1.10 21.41
CA ARG A 148 13.17 1.00 22.79
C ARG A 148 14.38 0.08 22.82
N VAL A 149 15.53 0.64 23.21
CA VAL A 149 16.71 -0.15 23.48
C VAL A 149 16.62 -0.73 24.90
N ASP A 150 16.58 -2.05 25.02
CA ASP A 150 16.63 -2.77 26.29
C ASP A 150 17.89 -3.64 26.34
N THR A 151 19.02 -2.98 26.62
CA THR A 151 20.34 -3.62 26.70
C THR A 151 20.42 -4.66 27.81
N ALA A 152 19.66 -4.49 28.89
CA ALA A 152 19.62 -5.44 29.99
C ALA A 152 19.02 -6.77 29.54
N ARG A 153 17.95 -6.73 28.76
CA ARG A 153 17.30 -7.94 28.25
C ARG A 153 18.13 -8.69 27.22
N ILE A 154 18.89 -7.96 26.40
CA ILE A 154 19.88 -8.54 25.48
C ILE A 154 21.04 -9.16 26.28
N GLY A 155 21.64 -8.40 27.20
CA GLY A 155 22.78 -8.85 27.99
C GLY A 155 22.47 -10.02 28.93
N ASN A 156 21.22 -10.16 29.39
CA ASN A 156 20.77 -11.29 30.19
C ASN A 156 20.40 -12.53 29.35
N CYS A 157 20.43 -12.43 28.01
CA CYS A 157 20.19 -13.56 27.13
C CYS A 157 21.45 -14.43 27.07
N CYS A 158 21.64 -15.29 28.07
CA CYS A 158 22.78 -16.22 28.17
C CYS A 158 22.37 -17.65 27.81
N GLN A 159 23.32 -18.47 27.35
CA GLN A 159 23.05 -19.88 27.06
C GLN A 159 22.71 -20.66 28.34
N THR A 160 21.60 -21.41 28.34
CA THR A 160 21.23 -22.31 29.45
C THR A 160 21.97 -23.65 29.35
N ARG A 161 21.97 -24.46 30.42
CA ARG A 161 22.75 -25.72 30.46
C ARG A 161 22.18 -26.79 29.55
N GLU A 162 20.87 -26.76 29.33
CA GLU A 162 20.12 -27.77 28.59
C GLU A 162 19.85 -27.37 27.13
N GLU A 163 20.15 -26.14 26.72
CA GLU A 163 19.88 -25.67 25.36
C GLU A 163 21.06 -25.86 24.41
N SER A 164 20.74 -26.14 23.14
CA SER A 164 21.74 -26.19 22.08
C SER A 164 22.25 -24.79 21.74
N ILE A 165 23.46 -24.72 21.17
CA ILE A 165 24.03 -23.46 20.67
C ILE A 165 23.12 -22.83 19.60
N GLN A 166 22.47 -23.65 18.77
CA GLN A 166 21.56 -23.19 17.72
C GLN A 166 20.32 -22.52 18.32
N ASP A 167 19.73 -23.14 19.33
CA ASP A 167 18.53 -22.60 20.01
C ASP A 167 18.86 -21.33 20.78
N TYR A 168 20.02 -21.31 21.44
CA TYR A 168 20.58 -20.12 22.05
C TYR A 168 20.69 -18.97 21.05
N TYR A 169 21.35 -19.20 19.92
CA TYR A 169 21.58 -18.18 18.90
C TYR A 169 20.26 -17.66 18.33
N HIS A 170 19.29 -18.56 18.06
CA HIS A 170 17.96 -18.16 17.59
C HIS A 170 17.21 -17.29 18.60
N ARG A 171 17.34 -17.60 19.90
CA ARG A 171 16.75 -16.81 20.99
C ARG A 171 17.45 -15.46 21.16
N LEU A 172 18.78 -15.43 21.15
CA LEU A 172 19.56 -14.21 21.20
C LEU A 172 19.22 -13.30 20.03
N TYR A 173 19.20 -13.85 18.81
CA TYR A 173 18.83 -13.14 17.60
C TYR A 173 17.44 -12.50 17.69
N LYS A 174 16.42 -13.24 18.14
CA LYS A 174 15.07 -12.69 18.36
C LYS A 174 15.04 -11.62 19.43
N THR A 175 15.78 -11.82 20.52
CA THR A 175 15.84 -10.88 21.65
C THR A 175 16.54 -9.60 21.21
N PHE A 176 17.65 -9.71 20.49
CA PHE A 176 18.39 -8.60 19.92
C PHE A 176 17.52 -7.80 18.94
N ASN A 177 16.92 -8.44 17.94
CA ASN A 177 16.07 -7.75 16.97
C ASN A 177 14.85 -7.05 17.61
N LYS A 178 14.37 -7.57 18.74
CA LYS A 178 13.26 -6.97 19.47
C LYS A 178 13.67 -5.78 20.36
N HIS A 179 14.92 -5.76 20.83
CA HIS A 179 15.34 -4.89 21.93
C HIS A 179 16.55 -4.02 21.61
N SER A 180 17.21 -4.18 20.46
CA SER A 180 18.39 -3.39 20.09
C SER A 180 18.01 -2.00 19.57
N GLY A 181 16.76 -1.85 19.12
CA GLY A 181 16.29 -0.67 18.40
C GLY A 181 16.92 -0.51 17.01
N LEU A 182 17.65 -1.53 16.54
CA LEU A 182 18.27 -1.56 15.22
C LEU A 182 17.39 -2.38 14.27
N GLU A 183 17.30 -1.92 13.02
CA GLU A 183 16.65 -2.68 11.96
C GLU A 183 17.61 -3.72 11.39
N GLU A 184 17.06 -4.91 11.12
CA GLU A 184 17.79 -5.96 10.44
C GLU A 184 18.03 -5.57 8.97
N PRO A 185 19.28 -5.64 8.47
CA PRO A 185 19.58 -5.30 7.09
C PRO A 185 19.08 -6.37 6.11
N ASP A 186 18.53 -5.94 4.97
CA ASP A 186 18.06 -6.81 3.88
C ASP A 186 19.18 -7.70 3.29
N LYS A 187 20.43 -7.23 3.38
CA LYS A 187 21.62 -7.93 2.87
C LYS A 187 22.70 -7.91 3.94
N ARG A 188 23.10 -9.10 4.38
CA ARG A 188 24.27 -9.29 5.23
C ARG A 188 25.47 -9.54 4.31
N GLY A 189 26.47 -8.68 4.40
CA GLY A 189 27.69 -8.79 3.61
C GLY A 189 28.76 -9.63 4.31
N ASP A 190 29.94 -9.71 3.70
CA ASP A 190 31.11 -10.38 4.30
C ASP A 190 31.70 -9.61 5.50
N GLN A 191 31.37 -8.32 5.63
CA GLN A 191 31.76 -7.50 6.77
C GLN A 191 30.56 -7.23 7.68
N PRO A 192 30.74 -7.30 9.01
CA PRO A 192 29.68 -6.98 9.95
C PRO A 192 29.35 -5.48 9.83
N GLY A 193 28.08 -5.19 9.52
CA GLY A 193 27.54 -3.84 9.58
C GLY A 193 27.26 -3.43 11.03
N ILE A 194 26.60 -2.27 11.19
CA ILE A 194 26.25 -1.73 12.51
C ILE A 194 25.36 -2.72 13.29
N TRP A 195 24.42 -3.37 12.60
CA TRP A 195 23.53 -4.36 13.21
C TRP A 195 24.31 -5.62 13.63
N GLU A 196 25.14 -6.19 12.75
CA GLU A 196 25.92 -7.40 13.06
C GLU A 196 26.97 -7.16 14.17
N SER A 197 27.50 -5.95 14.28
CA SER A 197 28.53 -5.63 15.28
C SER A 197 28.01 -5.59 16.71
N HIS A 198 26.69 -5.54 16.90
CA HIS A 198 26.05 -5.46 18.21
C HIS A 198 25.31 -6.76 18.60
N LEU A 199 25.26 -7.76 17.72
CA LEU A 199 24.70 -9.09 17.97
C LEU A 199 25.79 -10.06 18.47
#